data_AF-K5DD73-F1
#
_entry.id   AF-K5DD73-F1
#
_cell.length_a   1.000
_cell.length_b   1.000
_cell.length_c   1.000
_cell.angle_alpha   90.00
_cell.angle_beta   90.00
_cell.angle_gamma   90.00
#
_symmetry.space_group_name_H-M   'P 1'
#
loop_
_entity.id
_entity.type
_entity.pdbx_description
1 polymer ?
#
loop_
_entity_poly.entity_id
_entity_poly.type
_entity_poly.pdbx_seq_one_letter_code
_entity_poly.pdbx_strand_id
1 'polypeptide(L)'
;MNKKKGIDAYWEEVFNKYNILQKIEKEGSCIITAEAIKEIHEPRLMAKQDHEKNRPQIFKENQLSILPVTRGSYIIGSMELYEPFSEHKESFYDNNDVTPVPTPDFIESIDFNEITSEATAISSMYVSNILHDFLSESTLVPTVNGRMSSGNFSFTVNSLKETPSSYSISVNNSQIEIDGGYESRNSLCIIEAKNSLSEDFLIRQLYYPYRLWADKIIKPIRPIFLAFSNGIYHLFEYAFEDKNNYNSLKRIQYKKYKIENEQITLADILEIPQRITVVQEPDVPFPQADSIERLINLCELMKDGTSYDKNEIAETYGFNVRQSDYYANAGRYLGLIQKGKNSTYSLSRLGKQIFHLPLRNRNMCIAELIISHKPFRDTLLEYIKEGNNPPKEKVMTILMQCQLYNNPEKSYFRRSSTILNWINWILNLQTE
;
A
#
# COMPACT_ATOMS: atom_id res chain seq x y z
N MET A 1 -34.79 -10.47 2.21
CA MET A 1 -33.42 -10.06 1.81
C MET A 1 -32.48 -10.41 2.95
N ASN A 2 -31.74 -11.52 2.84
CA ASN A 2 -30.66 -11.80 3.79
C ASN A 2 -29.59 -10.72 3.62
N LYS A 3 -29.32 -9.93 4.68
CA LYS A 3 -28.08 -9.15 4.74
C LYS A 3 -26.94 -10.15 4.50
N LYS A 4 -26.10 -9.90 3.49
CA LYS A 4 -24.81 -10.60 3.39
C LYS A 4 -24.11 -10.44 4.74
N LYS A 5 -23.85 -11.56 5.43
CA LYS A 5 -22.98 -11.57 6.62
C LYS A 5 -21.59 -11.11 6.17
N GLY A 6 -20.93 -10.28 6.98
CA GLY A 6 -19.54 -9.88 6.74
C GLY A 6 -18.56 -10.98 7.14
N ILE A 7 -17.29 -10.82 6.76
CA ILE A 7 -16.20 -11.75 7.12
C ILE A 7 -16.13 -12.00 8.64
N ASP A 8 -16.36 -10.98 9.46
CA ASP A 8 -16.43 -11.12 10.93
C ASP A 8 -17.46 -12.15 11.38
N ALA A 9 -18.69 -12.05 10.86
CA ALA A 9 -19.77 -12.95 11.24
C ALA A 9 -19.55 -14.40 10.76
N TYR A 10 -18.86 -14.59 9.63
CA TYR A 10 -18.47 -15.92 9.18
C TYR A 10 -17.37 -16.51 10.07
N TRP A 11 -16.40 -15.70 10.50
CA TRP A 11 -15.35 -16.17 11.41
C TRP A 11 -15.87 -16.50 12.80
N GLU A 12 -16.83 -15.73 13.33
CA GLU A 12 -17.53 -16.10 14.57
C GLU A 12 -18.21 -17.47 14.46
N GLU A 13 -18.89 -17.74 13.34
CA GLU A 13 -19.54 -19.02 13.09
C GLU A 13 -18.51 -20.18 13.02
N VAL A 14 -17.37 -19.97 12.36
CA VAL A 14 -16.26 -20.93 12.30
C VAL A 14 -15.70 -21.22 13.70
N PHE A 15 -15.44 -20.16 14.48
CA PHE A 15 -14.88 -20.30 15.83
C PHE A 15 -15.80 -21.07 16.76
N ASN A 16 -17.09 -20.77 16.72
CA ASN A 16 -18.12 -21.44 17.52
C ASN A 16 -18.28 -22.91 17.09
N LYS A 17 -18.41 -23.18 15.79
CA LYS A 17 -18.65 -24.54 15.28
C LYS A 17 -17.50 -25.50 15.60
N TYR A 18 -16.26 -25.03 15.51
CA TYR A 18 -15.08 -25.88 15.68
C TYR A 18 -14.38 -25.71 17.04
N ASN A 19 -14.97 -24.95 17.97
CA ASN A 19 -14.45 -24.66 19.32
C ASN A 19 -12.99 -24.19 19.30
N ILE A 20 -12.67 -23.24 18.40
CA ILE A 20 -11.28 -22.85 18.10
C ILE A 20 -10.59 -22.26 19.33
N LEU A 21 -11.24 -21.39 20.09
CA LEU A 21 -10.64 -20.75 21.28
C LEU A 21 -10.25 -21.77 22.35
N GLN A 22 -11.10 -22.76 22.63
CA GLN A 22 -10.83 -23.81 23.61
C GLN A 22 -9.63 -24.68 23.19
N LYS A 23 -9.51 -24.98 21.89
CA LYS A 23 -8.36 -25.71 21.35
C LYS A 23 -7.07 -24.91 21.53
N ILE A 24 -7.10 -23.62 21.19
CA ILE A 24 -5.94 -22.72 21.34
C ILE A 24 -5.56 -22.58 22.83
N GLU A 25 -6.52 -22.48 23.74
CA GLU A 25 -6.24 -22.39 25.18
C GLU A 25 -5.53 -23.65 25.71
N LYS A 26 -5.92 -24.83 25.22
CA LYS A 26 -5.35 -26.10 25.65
C LYS A 26 -4.03 -26.46 24.96
N GLU A 27 -3.91 -26.17 23.67
CA GLU A 27 -2.84 -26.67 22.79
C GLU A 27 -1.91 -25.55 22.29
N GLY A 28 -2.19 -24.29 22.63
CA GLY A 28 -1.46 -23.10 22.20
C GLY A 28 -1.82 -22.62 20.78
N SER A 29 -2.30 -23.52 19.92
CA SER A 29 -2.70 -23.24 18.53
C SER A 29 -3.80 -24.20 18.08
N CYS A 30 -4.42 -23.94 16.93
CA CYS A 30 -5.44 -24.81 16.34
C CYS A 30 -5.21 -24.93 14.83
N ILE A 31 -5.17 -26.16 14.31
CA ILE A 31 -5.19 -26.42 12.86
C ILE A 31 -6.64 -26.53 12.39
N ILE A 32 -6.97 -25.84 11.31
CA ILE A 32 -8.26 -25.90 10.62
C ILE A 32 -8.07 -26.16 9.12
N THR A 33 -8.90 -27.02 8.54
CA THR A 33 -8.83 -27.32 7.11
C THR A 33 -9.59 -26.30 6.28
N ALA A 34 -9.20 -26.14 5.01
CA ALA A 34 -9.93 -25.32 4.06
C ALA A 34 -11.36 -25.85 3.85
N GLU A 35 -11.56 -27.17 3.89
CA GLU A 35 -12.88 -27.80 3.81
C GLU A 35 -13.79 -27.38 4.97
N ALA A 36 -13.26 -27.32 6.20
CA ALA A 36 -14.01 -26.89 7.38
C ALA A 36 -14.43 -25.42 7.27
N ILE A 37 -13.54 -24.55 6.79
CA ILE A 37 -13.88 -23.14 6.53
C ILE A 37 -14.94 -23.04 5.42
N LYS A 38 -14.81 -23.85 4.36
CA LYS A 38 -15.69 -23.87 3.19
C LYS A 38 -17.13 -24.25 3.52
N GLU A 39 -17.38 -24.95 4.63
CA GLU A 39 -18.74 -25.22 5.12
C GLU A 39 -19.51 -23.92 5.46
N ILE A 40 -18.81 -22.81 5.73
CA ILE A 40 -19.39 -21.53 6.12
C ILE A 40 -19.16 -20.47 5.02
N HIS A 41 -17.94 -20.34 4.52
CA HIS A 41 -17.61 -19.38 3.47
C HIS A 41 -16.34 -19.77 2.68
N GLU A 42 -16.13 -19.16 1.52
CA GLU A 42 -14.97 -19.42 0.67
C GLU A 42 -13.63 -19.20 1.43
N PRO A 43 -12.76 -20.22 1.56
CA PRO A 43 -11.56 -20.18 2.40
C PRO A 43 -10.54 -19.11 2.03
N ARG A 44 -10.33 -18.85 0.73
CA ARG A 44 -9.35 -17.85 0.27
C ARG A 44 -9.77 -16.44 0.71
N LEU A 45 -11.05 -16.09 0.60
CA LEU A 45 -11.62 -14.84 1.09
C LEU A 45 -11.55 -14.75 2.62
N MET A 46 -11.77 -15.86 3.32
CA MET A 46 -11.68 -15.92 4.79
C MET A 46 -10.25 -15.71 5.31
N ALA A 47 -9.27 -16.31 4.63
CA ALA A 47 -7.86 -16.26 5.00
C ALA A 47 -7.09 -15.06 4.39
N LYS A 48 -7.76 -14.18 3.63
CA LYS A 48 -7.17 -12.98 3.06
C LYS A 48 -6.98 -11.91 4.15
N GLN A 49 -5.85 -12.00 4.83
CA GLN A 49 -5.43 -11.11 5.90
C GLN A 49 -4.02 -10.60 5.58
N ASP A 50 -3.90 -9.84 4.50
CA ASP A 50 -2.61 -9.37 3.98
C ASP A 50 -2.00 -8.23 4.83
N HIS A 51 -2.84 -7.56 5.63
CA HIS A 51 -2.50 -6.47 6.55
C HIS A 51 -3.00 -6.76 7.96
N GLU A 52 -2.33 -6.24 8.99
CA GLU A 52 -2.74 -6.42 10.38
C GLU A 52 -4.19 -5.93 10.61
N LYS A 53 -4.55 -4.81 9.98
CA LYS A 53 -5.91 -4.24 10.12
C LYS A 53 -6.98 -5.10 9.45
N ASN A 54 -6.62 -5.99 8.54
CA ASN A 54 -7.56 -6.88 7.85
C ASN A 54 -7.98 -8.08 8.71
N ARG A 55 -7.35 -8.30 9.88
CA ARG A 55 -7.76 -9.37 10.80
C ARG A 55 -9.22 -9.18 11.24
N PRO A 56 -10.05 -10.24 11.25
CA PRO A 56 -11.41 -10.19 11.78
C PRO A 56 -11.42 -9.82 13.27
N GLN A 57 -12.54 -9.29 13.76
CA GLN A 57 -12.69 -8.80 15.12
C GLN A 57 -12.40 -9.88 16.17
N ILE A 58 -12.92 -11.10 15.97
CA ILE A 58 -12.64 -12.25 16.87
C ILE A 58 -11.15 -12.60 16.92
N PHE A 59 -10.39 -12.38 15.84
CA PHE A 59 -8.94 -12.55 15.84
C PHE A 59 -8.26 -11.43 16.63
N LYS A 60 -8.64 -10.17 16.39
CA LYS A 60 -8.10 -9.00 17.09
C LYS A 60 -8.30 -9.08 18.61
N GLU A 61 -9.52 -9.39 19.05
CA GLU A 61 -9.89 -9.47 20.46
C GLU A 61 -9.10 -10.56 21.21
N ASN A 62 -8.74 -11.64 20.52
CA ASN A 62 -8.01 -12.77 21.10
C ASN A 62 -6.51 -12.77 20.77
N GLN A 63 -6.01 -11.72 20.11
CA GLN A 63 -4.63 -11.58 19.62
C GLN A 63 -4.19 -12.77 18.76
N LEU A 64 -5.04 -13.19 17.83
CA LEU A 64 -4.80 -14.33 16.95
C LEU A 64 -4.46 -13.90 15.53
N SER A 65 -3.75 -14.77 14.85
CA SER A 65 -3.40 -14.69 13.43
C SER A 65 -3.58 -16.07 12.78
N ILE A 66 -3.63 -16.11 11.44
CA ILE A 66 -3.80 -17.34 10.67
C ILE A 66 -2.71 -17.47 9.61
N LEU A 67 -2.16 -18.68 9.44
CA LEU A 67 -1.10 -18.96 8.47
C LEU A 67 -1.34 -20.30 7.75
N PRO A 68 -1.18 -20.39 6.42
CA PRO A 68 -1.34 -21.65 5.69
C PRO A 68 -0.14 -22.57 5.92
N VAL A 69 -0.38 -23.76 6.48
CA VAL A 69 0.66 -24.77 6.73
C VAL A 69 0.70 -25.85 5.66
N THR A 70 -0.38 -26.01 4.89
CA THR A 70 -0.44 -26.88 3.71
C THR A 70 -1.29 -26.21 2.62
N ARG A 71 -1.53 -26.87 1.48
CA ARG A 71 -2.48 -26.37 0.46
C ARG A 71 -3.94 -26.32 0.94
N GLY A 72 -4.28 -27.09 1.97
CA GLY A 72 -5.67 -27.27 2.43
C GLY A 72 -5.83 -27.06 3.93
N SER A 73 -4.86 -26.47 4.62
CA SER A 73 -4.94 -26.29 6.07
C SER A 73 -4.19 -25.05 6.53
N TYR A 74 -4.75 -24.46 7.58
CA TYR A 74 -4.24 -23.27 8.23
C TYR A 74 -4.02 -23.55 9.72
N ILE A 75 -3.01 -22.90 10.29
CA ILE A 75 -2.83 -22.83 11.73
C ILE A 75 -3.31 -21.47 12.23
N ILE A 76 -4.06 -21.48 13.32
CA ILE A 76 -4.53 -20.30 14.06
C ILE A 76 -3.84 -20.29 15.41
N GLY A 77 -3.22 -19.18 15.76
CA GLY A 77 -2.46 -19.01 17.00
C GLY A 77 -2.07 -17.55 17.19
N SER A 78 -1.48 -17.23 18.35
CA SER A 78 -1.12 -15.85 18.69
C SER A 78 0.20 -15.44 18.03
N MET A 79 0.25 -15.39 16.71
CA MET A 79 1.51 -15.24 15.96
C MET A 79 1.72 -13.81 15.44
N GLU A 80 2.94 -13.30 15.58
CA GLU A 80 3.40 -12.03 15.02
C GLU A 80 3.74 -12.21 13.52
N LEU A 81 2.79 -11.88 12.63
CA LEU A 81 2.89 -12.22 11.20
C LEU A 81 3.19 -11.05 10.25
N TYR A 82 3.10 -9.81 10.74
CA TYR A 82 3.07 -8.60 9.91
C TYR A 82 4.30 -7.74 10.18
N GLU A 83 4.84 -7.14 9.12
CA GLU A 83 5.96 -6.19 9.20
C GLU A 83 5.48 -4.81 8.75
N PRO A 84 5.57 -3.77 9.59
CA PRO A 84 5.34 -2.41 9.17
C PRO A 84 6.51 -1.93 8.29
N PHE A 85 6.20 -1.18 7.23
CA PHE A 85 7.25 -0.63 6.36
C PHE A 85 8.01 0.55 6.99
N SER A 86 7.42 1.22 8.00
CA SER A 86 8.06 2.28 8.78
C SER A 86 7.89 2.06 10.28
N GLU A 87 8.95 2.35 11.04
CA GLU A 87 8.90 2.33 12.50
C GLU A 87 8.05 3.48 13.07
N HIS A 88 7.94 4.59 12.34
CA HIS A 88 7.15 5.76 12.71
C HIS A 88 5.84 5.84 11.92
N LYS A 89 4.72 6.10 12.63
CA LYS A 89 3.36 6.08 12.08
C LYS A 89 2.97 7.30 11.20
N GLU A 90 3.92 8.12 10.76
CA GLU A 90 3.65 9.34 9.97
C GLU A 90 4.63 9.54 8.80
N SER A 91 5.09 8.45 8.18
CA SER A 91 6.16 8.47 7.18
C SER A 91 5.71 7.67 5.97
N PHE A 92 5.47 8.30 4.82
CA PHE A 92 5.08 7.58 3.59
C PHE A 92 6.32 6.94 2.88
N TYR A 93 7.08 6.22 3.72
CA TYR A 93 8.35 5.54 3.52
C TYR A 93 9.55 6.46 3.36
N ASP A 94 10.08 6.84 4.53
CA ASP A 94 11.16 7.80 4.81
C ASP A 94 12.49 7.51 4.09
N ASN A 95 12.63 8.19 2.96
CA ASN A 95 13.78 8.88 2.39
C ASN A 95 13.12 9.88 1.42
N ASN A 96 13.41 11.17 1.41
CA ASN A 96 12.78 12.07 0.43
C ASN A 96 13.44 12.01 -0.94
N ASP A 97 14.66 11.47 -1.01
CA ASP A 97 15.39 11.35 -2.25
C ASP A 97 14.71 10.33 -3.15
N VAL A 98 14.47 10.77 -4.38
CA VAL A 98 13.89 9.97 -5.44
C VAL A 98 14.90 9.94 -6.57
N THR A 99 15.33 8.76 -6.96
CA THR A 99 16.24 8.60 -8.08
C THR A 99 15.44 8.71 -9.39
N PRO A 100 15.66 9.72 -10.23
CA PRO A 100 15.05 9.76 -11.55
C PRO A 100 15.62 8.65 -12.43
N VAL A 101 14.77 8.06 -13.27
CA VAL A 101 15.16 6.97 -14.16
C VAL A 101 14.60 7.23 -15.55
N PRO A 102 15.46 7.26 -16.58
CA PRO A 102 15.00 7.43 -17.95
C PRO A 102 14.25 6.19 -18.43
N THR A 103 13.30 6.41 -19.33
CA THR A 103 12.64 5.31 -20.04
C THR A 103 13.47 4.91 -21.26
N PRO A 104 13.65 3.61 -21.51
CA PRO A 104 14.30 3.14 -22.72
C PRO A 104 13.42 3.43 -23.95
N ASP A 105 13.91 4.29 -24.85
CA ASP A 105 13.22 4.78 -26.05
C ASP A 105 12.89 3.67 -27.07
N PHE A 106 13.64 2.57 -27.05
CA PHE A 106 13.43 1.42 -27.93
C PHE A 106 12.36 0.43 -27.44
N ILE A 107 11.81 0.60 -26.23
CA ILE A 107 10.76 -0.29 -25.70
C ILE A 107 9.38 0.26 -26.07
N GLU A 108 8.78 -0.32 -27.12
CA GLU A 108 7.44 0.07 -27.61
C GLU A 108 6.30 -0.73 -26.96
N SER A 109 6.60 -1.86 -26.30
CA SER A 109 5.59 -2.77 -25.73
C SER A 109 5.10 -2.38 -24.33
N ILE A 110 5.66 -1.32 -23.75
CA ILE A 110 5.32 -0.82 -22.42
C ILE A 110 5.07 0.67 -22.53
N ASP A 111 3.85 1.10 -22.17
CA ASP A 111 3.57 2.51 -21.96
C ASP A 111 3.97 2.90 -20.53
N PHE A 112 5.11 3.59 -20.40
CA PHE A 112 5.63 4.05 -19.11
C PHE A 112 4.78 5.15 -18.46
N ASN A 113 3.84 5.76 -19.18
CA ASN A 113 2.82 6.63 -18.58
C ASN A 113 1.63 5.86 -18.03
N GLU A 114 1.46 4.59 -18.41
CA GLU A 114 0.29 3.76 -18.13
C GLU A 114 0.64 2.40 -17.52
N ILE A 115 1.43 2.41 -16.44
CA ILE A 115 1.71 1.19 -15.67
C ILE A 115 0.55 0.93 -14.70
N THR A 116 -0.31 -0.02 -15.05
CA THR A 116 -1.57 -0.30 -14.34
C THR A 116 -1.61 -1.64 -13.61
N SER A 117 -0.63 -2.52 -13.83
CA SER A 117 -0.56 -3.86 -13.22
C SER A 117 0.78 -4.11 -12.54
N GLU A 118 0.79 -4.98 -11.54
CA GLU A 118 2.01 -5.45 -10.84
C GLU A 118 3.01 -6.06 -11.83
N ALA A 119 2.53 -6.86 -12.79
CA ALA A 119 3.38 -7.47 -13.82
C ALA A 119 4.02 -6.43 -14.75
N THR A 120 3.25 -5.41 -15.16
CA THR A 120 3.78 -4.29 -15.97
C THR A 120 4.78 -3.47 -15.16
N ALA A 121 4.54 -3.24 -13.87
CA ALA A 121 5.47 -2.53 -12.98
C ALA A 121 6.81 -3.30 -12.84
N ILE A 122 6.77 -4.62 -12.66
CA ILE A 122 7.99 -5.44 -12.62
C ILE A 122 8.73 -5.38 -13.96
N SER A 123 8.01 -5.50 -15.09
CA SER A 123 8.61 -5.49 -16.42
C SER A 123 9.28 -4.15 -16.74
N SER A 124 8.58 -3.04 -16.46
CA SER A 124 9.08 -1.68 -16.65
C SER A 124 10.27 -1.36 -15.74
N MET A 125 10.21 -1.75 -14.46
CA MET A 125 11.34 -1.66 -13.53
C MET A 125 12.59 -2.38 -14.07
N TYR A 126 12.42 -3.58 -14.61
CA TYR A 126 13.53 -4.36 -15.15
C TYR A 126 14.17 -3.70 -16.38
N VAL A 127 13.36 -3.34 -17.39
CA VAL A 127 13.89 -2.74 -18.63
C VAL A 127 14.46 -1.34 -18.44
N SER A 128 14.01 -0.60 -17.42
CA SER A 128 14.57 0.70 -17.03
C SER A 128 15.81 0.61 -16.14
N ASN A 129 16.39 -0.58 -15.97
CA ASN A 129 17.57 -0.83 -15.13
C ASN A 129 17.43 -0.43 -13.64
N ILE A 130 16.21 -0.21 -13.16
CA ILE A 130 15.95 0.14 -11.76
C ILE A 130 16.44 -0.99 -10.85
N LEU A 131 16.10 -2.24 -11.19
CA LEU A 131 16.51 -3.40 -10.40
C LEU A 131 18.04 -3.60 -10.41
N HIS A 132 18.71 -3.27 -11.51
CA HIS A 132 20.17 -3.34 -11.63
C HIS A 132 20.85 -2.34 -10.69
N ASP A 133 20.38 -1.08 -10.68
CA ASP A 133 20.87 -0.06 -9.75
C ASP A 133 20.58 -0.43 -8.29
N PHE A 134 19.32 -0.81 -8.00
CA PHE A 134 18.89 -1.15 -6.64
C PHE A 134 19.73 -2.28 -6.03
N LEU A 135 20.01 -3.32 -6.82
CA LEU A 135 20.78 -4.47 -6.37
C LEU A 135 22.29 -4.30 -6.52
N SER A 136 22.75 -3.25 -7.21
CA SER A 136 24.16 -3.06 -7.60
C SER A 136 24.71 -4.27 -8.37
N GLU A 137 23.92 -4.80 -9.30
CA GLU A 137 24.25 -5.98 -10.11
C GLU A 137 24.28 -5.59 -11.59
N SER A 138 25.38 -5.91 -12.28
CA SER A 138 25.55 -5.57 -13.70
C SER A 138 24.79 -6.50 -14.65
N THR A 139 24.40 -7.69 -14.18
CA THR A 139 23.64 -8.67 -14.96
C THR A 139 22.56 -9.29 -14.10
N LEU A 140 21.32 -9.16 -14.53
CA LEU A 140 20.16 -9.84 -13.94
C LEU A 140 19.36 -10.50 -15.05
N VAL A 141 19.06 -11.78 -14.90
CA VAL A 141 18.27 -12.56 -15.86
C VAL A 141 16.97 -13.02 -15.19
N PRO A 142 15.80 -12.85 -15.80
CA PRO A 142 14.55 -13.38 -15.26
C PRO A 142 14.59 -14.91 -15.23
N THR A 143 14.24 -15.53 -14.11
CA THR A 143 14.33 -17.00 -13.94
C THR A 143 13.07 -17.64 -13.35
N VAL A 144 12.56 -17.14 -12.23
CA VAL A 144 11.50 -17.81 -11.45
C VAL A 144 10.32 -16.88 -11.20
N ASN A 145 9.11 -17.32 -11.55
CA ASN A 145 7.88 -16.60 -11.26
C ASN A 145 6.67 -17.55 -11.25
N GLY A 146 5.54 -17.07 -10.75
CA GLY A 146 4.27 -17.79 -10.70
C GLY A 146 4.08 -18.66 -9.47
N ARG A 147 3.02 -19.48 -9.51
CA ARG A 147 2.58 -20.30 -8.39
C ARG A 147 3.34 -21.60 -8.29
N MET A 148 3.79 -21.94 -7.08
CA MET A 148 4.52 -23.19 -6.83
C MET A 148 4.32 -23.71 -5.39
N SER A 149 4.93 -24.86 -5.10
CA SER A 149 4.93 -25.46 -3.77
C SER A 149 6.05 -24.88 -2.91
N SER A 150 5.76 -24.57 -1.64
CA SER A 150 6.73 -24.11 -0.64
C SER A 150 7.80 -25.15 -0.28
N GLY A 151 7.62 -26.42 -0.69
CA GLY A 151 8.39 -27.53 -0.14
C GLY A 151 8.05 -27.77 1.34
N ASN A 152 8.98 -28.40 2.06
CA ASN A 152 8.80 -28.75 3.47
C ASN A 152 9.84 -28.02 4.30
N PHE A 153 9.39 -27.28 5.31
CA PHE A 153 10.28 -26.63 6.26
C PHE A 153 9.57 -26.34 7.58
N SER A 154 10.37 -26.13 8.62
CA SER A 154 9.87 -25.68 9.93
C SER A 154 10.58 -24.41 10.37
N PHE A 155 9.93 -23.64 11.24
CA PHE A 155 10.45 -22.40 11.78
C PHE A 155 9.79 -22.03 13.12
N THR A 156 10.40 -21.10 13.84
CA THR A 156 9.81 -20.44 15.00
C THR A 156 9.21 -19.10 14.60
N VAL A 157 8.06 -18.75 15.18
CA VAL A 157 7.43 -17.43 15.05
C VAL A 157 7.15 -16.88 16.44
N ASN A 158 7.43 -15.60 16.66
CA ASN A 158 7.15 -14.92 17.90
C ASN A 158 5.66 -14.97 18.23
N SER A 159 5.38 -15.07 19.52
CA SER A 159 4.04 -14.96 20.05
C SER A 159 3.69 -13.50 20.33
N LEU A 160 2.45 -13.11 20.02
CA LEU A 160 1.90 -11.82 20.47
C LEU A 160 1.59 -11.83 21.98
N LYS A 161 1.60 -13.00 22.61
CA LYS A 161 1.45 -13.20 24.07
C LYS A 161 2.79 -13.50 24.71
N GLU A 162 2.92 -13.16 26.00
CA GLU A 162 4.15 -13.43 26.77
C GLU A 162 4.47 -14.93 26.93
N THR A 163 3.45 -15.80 26.92
CA THR A 163 3.63 -17.24 27.12
C THR A 163 2.69 -18.07 26.22
N PRO A 164 3.21 -19.00 25.39
CA PRO A 164 4.63 -19.19 25.09
C PRO A 164 5.21 -17.97 24.37
N SER A 165 6.53 -17.75 24.42
CA SER A 165 7.19 -16.63 23.74
C SER A 165 7.28 -16.83 22.22
N SER A 166 7.17 -18.07 21.74
CA SER A 166 7.18 -18.42 20.31
C SER A 166 6.45 -19.73 20.04
N TYR A 167 6.10 -19.95 18.78
CA TYR A 167 5.48 -21.16 18.24
C TYR A 167 6.39 -21.84 17.24
N SER A 168 6.45 -23.17 17.27
CA SER A 168 7.08 -23.97 16.21
C SER A 168 6.05 -24.33 15.15
N ILE A 169 6.32 -23.95 13.91
CA ILE A 169 5.43 -24.15 12.77
C ILE A 169 6.10 -25.10 11.79
N SER A 170 5.35 -26.06 11.26
CA SER A 170 5.79 -26.94 10.17
C SER A 170 4.90 -26.73 8.96
N VAL A 171 5.53 -26.39 7.84
CA VAL A 171 4.88 -26.14 6.55
C VAL A 171 5.17 -27.31 5.62
N ASN A 172 4.12 -27.84 4.99
CA ASN A 172 4.22 -28.94 4.05
C ASN A 172 3.48 -28.59 2.75
N ASN A 173 4.27 -28.29 1.73
CA ASN A 173 3.80 -28.02 0.37
C ASN A 173 2.70 -26.95 0.27
N SER A 174 2.74 -25.94 1.14
CA SER A 174 1.85 -24.77 1.07
C SER A 174 2.02 -24.06 -0.29
N GLN A 175 0.94 -23.46 -0.78
CA GLN A 175 1.01 -22.74 -2.05
C GLN A 175 1.70 -21.38 -1.84
N ILE A 176 2.68 -21.09 -2.69
CA ILE A 176 3.37 -19.80 -2.76
C ILE A 176 3.22 -19.20 -4.15
N GLU A 177 3.45 -17.90 -4.27
CA GLU A 177 3.48 -17.15 -5.52
C GLU A 177 4.71 -16.24 -5.49
N ILE A 178 5.39 -16.10 -6.63
CA ILE A 178 6.54 -15.18 -6.80
C ILE A 178 6.20 -14.34 -8.02
N ASP A 179 6.08 -13.02 -7.84
CA ASP A 179 5.66 -12.14 -8.94
C ASP A 179 6.79 -11.94 -9.95
N GLY A 180 8.03 -11.85 -9.46
CA GLY A 180 9.22 -11.79 -10.30
C GLY A 180 10.46 -12.35 -9.60
N GLY A 181 11.31 -13.04 -10.35
CA GLY A 181 12.56 -13.59 -9.85
C GLY A 181 13.67 -13.38 -10.84
N TYR A 182 14.78 -12.81 -10.36
CA TYR A 182 15.89 -12.36 -11.18
C TYR A 182 17.19 -12.87 -10.60
N GLU A 183 17.98 -13.56 -11.42
CA GLU A 183 19.22 -14.20 -10.98
C GLU A 183 20.43 -13.49 -11.59
N SER A 184 21.41 -13.17 -10.73
CA SER A 184 22.73 -12.72 -11.13
C SER A 184 23.75 -13.84 -10.91
N ARG A 185 25.04 -13.55 -11.12
CA ARG A 185 26.11 -14.46 -10.69
C ARG A 185 26.20 -14.57 -9.16
N ASN A 186 25.78 -13.53 -8.45
CA ASN A 186 26.00 -13.39 -7.01
C ASN A 186 24.76 -13.70 -6.17
N SER A 187 23.54 -13.53 -6.69
CA SER A 187 22.31 -13.66 -5.90
C SER A 187 21.09 -14.07 -6.73
N LEU A 188 20.06 -14.57 -6.06
CA LEU A 188 18.70 -14.68 -6.59
C LEU A 188 17.81 -13.66 -5.88
N CYS A 189 17.31 -12.69 -6.62
CA CYS A 189 16.28 -11.78 -6.16
C CYS A 189 14.89 -12.41 -6.38
N ILE A 190 14.00 -12.25 -5.39
CA ILE A 190 12.59 -12.63 -5.47
C ILE A 190 11.74 -11.42 -5.06
N ILE A 191 10.68 -11.15 -5.82
CA ILE A 191 9.88 -9.93 -5.71
C ILE A 191 8.44 -10.30 -5.40
N GLU A 192 7.89 -9.68 -4.36
CA GLU A 192 6.45 -9.50 -4.15
C GLU A 192 6.10 -8.07 -4.57
N ALA A 193 5.20 -7.90 -5.53
CA ALA A 193 4.76 -6.61 -6.01
C ALA A 193 3.35 -6.26 -5.51
N LYS A 194 3.12 -4.97 -5.27
CA LYS A 194 1.81 -4.40 -4.96
C LYS A 194 1.61 -3.11 -5.72
N ASN A 195 0.40 -2.92 -6.23
CA ASN A 195 -0.06 -1.65 -6.77
C ASN A 195 -0.81 -0.80 -5.74
N SER A 196 -0.80 -1.18 -4.46
CA SER A 196 -1.40 -0.44 -3.36
C SER A 196 -0.36 0.08 -2.38
N LEU A 197 -0.62 1.28 -1.85
CA LEU A 197 0.27 1.96 -0.91
C LEU A 197 -0.17 1.74 0.56
N SER A 198 -0.03 0.51 1.05
CA SER A 198 -0.43 0.07 2.41
C SER A 198 0.50 0.58 3.53
N GLU A 199 0.36 0.13 4.78
CA GLU A 199 1.20 0.50 5.96
C GLU A 199 2.15 -0.63 6.43
N ASP A 200 1.78 -1.86 6.14
CA ASP A 200 2.45 -3.10 6.52
C ASP A 200 2.28 -4.15 5.42
N PHE A 201 2.90 -5.31 5.59
CA PHE A 201 2.66 -6.48 4.76
C PHE A 201 2.78 -7.78 5.56
N LEU A 202 2.24 -8.86 5.01
CA LEU A 202 2.35 -10.19 5.59
C LEU A 202 3.72 -10.79 5.26
N ILE A 203 4.58 -10.97 6.27
CA ILE A 203 5.97 -11.46 6.12
C ILE A 203 6.05 -12.75 5.28
N ARG A 204 5.03 -13.61 5.34
CA ARG A 204 4.89 -14.86 4.57
C ARG A 204 5.14 -14.66 3.08
N GLN A 205 4.69 -13.53 2.51
CA GLN A 205 4.83 -13.22 1.08
C GLN A 205 6.29 -13.23 0.65
N LEU A 206 7.21 -12.82 1.54
CA LEU A 206 8.65 -12.90 1.30
C LEU A 206 9.27 -14.18 1.88
N TYR A 207 8.85 -14.58 3.08
CA TYR A 207 9.48 -15.67 3.83
C TYR A 207 9.31 -17.03 3.17
N TYR A 208 8.12 -17.37 2.67
CA TYR A 208 7.89 -18.70 2.12
C TYR A 208 8.65 -18.92 0.79
N PRO A 209 8.63 -17.97 -0.16
CA PRO A 209 9.54 -18.00 -1.31
C PRO A 209 11.01 -18.04 -0.92
N TYR A 210 11.44 -17.25 0.08
CA TYR A 210 12.81 -17.29 0.60
C TYR A 210 13.20 -18.68 1.08
N ARG A 211 12.38 -19.32 1.92
CA ARG A 211 12.63 -20.67 2.45
C ARG A 211 12.75 -21.71 1.35
N LEU A 212 11.89 -21.64 0.33
CA LEU A 212 11.94 -22.56 -0.80
C LEU A 212 13.30 -22.52 -1.51
N TRP A 213 13.81 -21.32 -1.80
CA TRP A 213 15.02 -21.17 -2.59
C TRP A 213 16.29 -21.27 -1.77
N ALA A 214 16.28 -20.82 -0.51
CA ALA A 214 17.40 -20.94 0.42
C ALA A 214 17.82 -22.40 0.68
N ASP A 215 16.89 -23.36 0.51
CA ASP A 215 17.18 -24.79 0.65
C ASP A 215 17.48 -25.48 -0.71
N LYS A 216 17.38 -24.76 -1.84
CA LYS A 216 17.59 -25.30 -3.21
C LYS A 216 18.83 -24.78 -3.91
N ILE A 217 19.32 -23.59 -3.54
CA ILE A 217 20.48 -22.97 -4.19
C ILE A 217 21.50 -22.48 -3.15
N ILE A 218 22.73 -22.27 -3.62
CA ILE A 218 23.86 -21.85 -2.78
C ILE A 218 24.00 -20.31 -2.73
N LYS A 219 23.48 -19.61 -3.75
CA LYS A 219 23.52 -18.15 -3.82
C LYS A 219 22.62 -17.54 -2.73
N PRO A 220 22.98 -16.38 -2.16
CA PRO A 220 22.09 -15.63 -1.30
C PRO A 220 20.78 -15.28 -2.02
N ILE A 221 19.68 -15.40 -1.28
CA ILE A 221 18.36 -14.97 -1.71
C ILE A 221 18.13 -13.55 -1.21
N ARG A 222 17.68 -12.65 -2.09
CA ARG A 222 17.38 -11.24 -1.78
C ARG A 222 15.88 -10.98 -1.95
N PRO A 223 15.07 -11.15 -0.88
CA PRO A 223 13.66 -10.78 -0.90
C PRO A 223 13.45 -9.29 -1.07
N ILE A 224 12.56 -8.94 -1.99
CA ILE A 224 12.19 -7.56 -2.28
C ILE A 224 10.67 -7.42 -2.22
N PHE A 225 10.22 -6.39 -1.51
CA PHE A 225 8.87 -5.88 -1.66
C PHE A 225 8.89 -4.66 -2.59
N LEU A 226 8.06 -4.70 -3.63
CA LEU A 226 7.86 -3.60 -4.57
C LEU A 226 6.47 -3.01 -4.36
N ALA A 227 6.37 -1.73 -4.02
CA ALA A 227 5.13 -0.99 -4.16
C ALA A 227 5.26 0.02 -5.30
N PHE A 228 4.26 0.09 -6.19
CA PHE A 228 4.26 1.00 -7.33
C PHE A 228 2.99 1.85 -7.38
N SER A 229 3.14 3.16 -7.52
CA SER A 229 2.04 4.09 -7.78
C SER A 229 2.57 5.38 -8.40
N ASN A 230 1.78 6.01 -9.27
CA ASN A 230 2.07 7.32 -9.86
C ASN A 230 3.46 7.46 -10.51
N GLY A 231 3.94 6.38 -11.14
CA GLY A 231 5.27 6.36 -11.77
C GLY A 231 6.43 6.29 -10.77
N ILE A 232 6.14 6.02 -9.49
CA ILE A 232 7.12 5.89 -8.42
C ILE A 232 7.20 4.42 -7.98
N TYR A 233 8.40 3.88 -7.98
CA TYR A 233 8.74 2.57 -7.42
C TYR A 233 9.30 2.75 -6.01
N HIS A 234 8.71 2.03 -5.06
CA HIS A 234 9.20 1.89 -3.69
C HIS A 234 9.77 0.49 -3.55
N LEU A 235 11.09 0.37 -3.47
CA LEU A 235 11.78 -0.92 -3.35
C LEU A 235 12.33 -1.09 -1.96
N PHE A 236 11.90 -2.17 -1.29
CA PHE A 236 12.36 -2.57 0.03
C PHE A 236 13.08 -3.89 -0.09
N GLU A 237 14.38 -3.91 0.20
CA GLU A 237 15.13 -5.17 0.31
C GLU A 237 15.11 -5.63 1.76
N TYR A 238 14.89 -6.91 1.96
CA TYR A 238 14.94 -7.56 3.26
C TYR A 238 15.92 -8.72 3.29
N ALA A 239 16.33 -9.10 4.50
CA ALA A 239 17.02 -10.37 4.77
C ALA A 239 16.42 -11.02 6.02
N PHE A 240 16.55 -12.35 6.11
CA PHE A 240 16.27 -13.09 7.35
C PHE A 240 17.59 -13.41 8.01
N GLU A 241 17.87 -12.82 9.19
CA GLU A 241 19.11 -13.05 9.93
C GLU A 241 19.23 -14.51 10.41
N ASP A 242 18.10 -15.16 10.70
CA ASP A 242 18.01 -16.60 10.94
C ASP A 242 16.89 -17.21 10.09
N LYS A 243 17.27 -18.06 9.13
CA LYS A 243 16.31 -18.71 8.23
C LYS A 243 15.23 -19.51 8.95
N ASN A 244 15.47 -19.98 10.18
CA ASN A 244 14.50 -20.74 10.97
C ASN A 244 13.67 -19.87 11.92
N ASN A 245 13.87 -18.56 11.93
CA ASN A 245 13.09 -17.62 12.71
C ASN A 245 12.33 -16.65 11.77
N TYR A 246 11.00 -16.76 11.77
CA TYR A 246 10.10 -15.96 10.93
C TYR A 246 10.24 -14.45 11.19
N ASN A 247 10.47 -14.06 12.44
CA ASN A 247 10.57 -12.67 12.88
C ASN A 247 12.03 -12.16 12.87
N SER A 248 12.96 -12.90 12.27
CA SER A 248 14.34 -12.40 12.01
C SER A 248 14.44 -11.53 10.76
N LEU A 249 13.30 -11.17 10.17
CA LEU A 249 13.22 -10.27 9.03
C LEU A 249 13.82 -8.91 9.40
N LYS A 250 14.66 -8.39 8.52
CA LYS A 250 15.28 -7.07 8.67
C LYS A 250 15.35 -6.36 7.34
N ARG A 251 14.94 -5.09 7.31
CA ARG A 251 15.09 -4.23 6.14
C ARG A 251 16.56 -3.89 5.94
N ILE A 252 17.10 -4.24 4.77
CA ILE A 252 18.49 -4.00 4.37
C ILE A 252 18.63 -2.62 3.74
N GLN A 253 17.73 -2.29 2.81
CA GLN A 253 17.72 -0.99 2.17
C GLN A 253 16.31 -0.63 1.67
N TYR A 254 16.12 0.66 1.45
CA TYR A 254 14.94 1.23 0.83
C TYR A 254 15.35 2.34 -0.12
N LYS A 255 14.81 2.32 -1.34
CA LYS A 255 15.02 3.39 -2.35
C LYS A 255 13.74 3.67 -3.12
N LYS A 256 13.61 4.93 -3.55
CA LYS A 256 12.56 5.38 -4.47
C LYS A 256 13.14 5.66 -5.83
N TYR A 257 12.42 5.24 -6.87
CA TYR A 257 12.73 5.57 -8.24
C TYR A 257 11.52 6.19 -8.91
N LYS A 258 11.72 7.24 -9.71
CA LYS A 258 10.65 7.89 -10.47
C LYS A 258 10.96 7.80 -11.94
N ILE A 259 9.98 7.35 -12.71
CA ILE A 259 10.03 7.38 -14.17
C ILE A 259 10.08 8.85 -14.61
N GLU A 260 11.16 9.24 -15.25
CA GLU A 260 11.34 10.59 -15.78
C GLU A 260 10.95 10.60 -17.25
N ASN A 261 9.73 11.05 -17.53
CA ASN A 261 9.25 11.25 -18.90
C ASN A 261 9.37 12.73 -19.31
N GLU A 262 8.99 13.67 -18.43
CA GLU A 262 9.02 15.12 -18.68
C GLU A 262 9.22 15.90 -17.38
N GLN A 263 10.00 16.99 -17.43
CA GLN A 263 10.36 17.79 -16.26
C GLN A 263 9.23 18.72 -15.81
N ILE A 264 9.08 18.86 -14.48
CA ILE A 264 8.28 19.90 -13.84
C ILE A 264 9.26 20.85 -13.17
N THR A 265 9.21 22.14 -13.52
CA THR A 265 10.09 23.16 -12.93
C THR A 265 9.43 23.78 -11.70
N LEU A 266 10.22 24.41 -10.83
CA LEU A 266 9.65 25.20 -9.74
C LEU A 266 8.78 26.35 -10.28
N ALA A 267 9.19 26.96 -11.39
CA ALA A 267 8.43 28.03 -12.05
C ALA A 267 7.02 27.57 -12.47
N ASP A 268 6.89 26.36 -13.03
CA ASP A 268 5.59 25.78 -13.38
C ASP A 268 4.64 25.73 -12.18
N ILE A 269 5.16 25.38 -11.00
CA ILE A 269 4.41 25.26 -9.74
C ILE A 269 4.03 26.66 -9.21
N LEU A 270 4.98 27.58 -9.14
CA LEU A 270 4.75 28.92 -8.57
C LEU A 270 3.83 29.79 -9.42
N GLU A 271 3.69 29.48 -10.71
CA GLU A 271 2.75 30.17 -11.60
C GLU A 271 1.30 29.65 -11.51
N ILE A 272 1.05 28.47 -10.90
CA ILE A 272 -0.30 27.90 -10.80
C ILE A 272 -1.31 28.92 -10.25
N PRO A 273 -1.08 29.61 -9.11
CA PRO A 273 -2.03 30.58 -8.59
C PRO A 273 -2.34 31.70 -9.58
N GLN A 274 -1.41 32.09 -10.44
CA GLN A 274 -1.62 33.18 -11.40
C GLN A 274 -2.51 32.75 -12.58
N ARG A 275 -2.49 31.46 -12.93
CA ARG A 275 -3.17 30.90 -14.10
C ARG A 275 -4.59 30.40 -13.80
N ILE A 276 -4.87 29.99 -12.57
CA ILE A 276 -6.17 29.37 -12.21
C ILE A 276 -7.05 30.27 -11.35
N THR A 277 -8.36 30.15 -11.53
CA THR A 277 -9.37 30.83 -10.72
C THR A 277 -9.68 30.06 -9.43
N VAL A 278 -9.98 30.79 -8.36
CA VAL A 278 -10.47 30.20 -7.11
C VAL A 278 -11.88 29.64 -7.33
N VAL A 279 -12.11 28.40 -6.93
CA VAL A 279 -13.42 27.76 -6.98
C VAL A 279 -14.18 27.93 -5.66
N GLN A 280 -15.50 27.80 -5.72
CA GLN A 280 -16.29 27.71 -4.50
C GLN A 280 -16.03 26.37 -3.81
N GLU A 281 -15.87 26.40 -2.49
CA GLU A 281 -15.69 25.19 -1.68
C GLU A 281 -16.93 24.28 -1.77
N PRO A 282 -16.77 22.98 -2.06
CA PRO A 282 -17.90 22.08 -2.29
C PRO A 282 -18.58 21.68 -0.97
N ASP A 283 -19.83 21.22 -1.08
CA ASP A 283 -20.60 20.62 0.03
C ASP A 283 -20.14 19.18 0.35
N VAL A 284 -18.83 19.00 0.54
CA VAL A 284 -18.16 17.74 0.88
C VAL A 284 -17.27 18.02 2.09
N PRO A 285 -17.15 17.09 3.07
CA PRO A 285 -16.24 17.28 4.19
C PRO A 285 -14.82 17.60 3.71
N PHE A 286 -14.25 18.70 4.18
CA PHE A 286 -12.89 19.10 3.82
C PHE A 286 -11.88 17.96 4.11
N PRO A 287 -10.87 17.76 3.26
CA PRO A 287 -9.93 16.65 3.36
C PRO A 287 -9.28 16.52 4.74
N GLN A 288 -9.13 15.29 5.20
CA GLN A 288 -8.37 14.92 6.39
C GLN A 288 -7.53 13.66 6.09
N ALA A 289 -6.94 13.67 4.90
CA ALA A 289 -6.26 12.56 4.24
C ALA A 289 -4.86 13.04 3.85
N ASP A 290 -3.88 12.80 4.72
CA ASP A 290 -2.59 13.49 4.66
C ASP A 290 -1.74 13.12 3.43
N SER A 291 -1.83 11.90 2.90
CA SER A 291 -1.05 11.47 1.73
C SER A 291 -1.85 11.65 0.44
N ILE A 292 -1.52 12.66 -0.35
CA ILE A 292 -2.10 12.79 -1.68
C ILE A 292 -1.70 11.61 -2.59
N GLU A 293 -0.55 10.98 -2.36
CA GLU A 293 -0.10 9.77 -3.07
C GLU A 293 -1.09 8.62 -2.91
N ARG A 294 -1.61 8.37 -1.70
CA ARG A 294 -2.66 7.38 -1.45
C ARG A 294 -3.97 7.74 -2.14
N LEU A 295 -4.31 9.03 -2.22
CA LEU A 295 -5.49 9.47 -2.98
C LEU A 295 -5.30 9.24 -4.49
N ILE A 296 -4.12 9.53 -5.02
CA ILE A 296 -3.77 9.27 -6.43
C ILE A 296 -3.82 7.77 -6.70
N ASN A 297 -3.21 6.95 -5.85
CA ASN A 297 -3.25 5.50 -5.95
C ASN A 297 -4.69 4.96 -5.93
N LEU A 298 -5.56 5.50 -5.08
CA LEU A 298 -6.97 5.12 -5.02
C LEU A 298 -7.68 5.42 -6.35
N CYS A 299 -7.34 6.53 -6.99
CA CYS A 299 -7.84 6.88 -8.31
C CYS A 299 -7.25 5.99 -9.41
N GLU A 300 -5.98 5.58 -9.32
CA GLU A 300 -5.36 4.60 -10.24
C GLU A 300 -6.06 3.24 -10.18
N LEU A 301 -6.39 2.76 -8.97
CA LEU A 301 -7.15 1.52 -8.79
C LEU A 301 -8.57 1.59 -9.40
N MET A 302 -9.17 2.78 -9.50
CA MET A 302 -10.48 2.99 -10.11
C MET A 302 -10.42 3.29 -11.62
N LYS A 303 -9.23 3.31 -12.24
CA LYS A 303 -9.02 3.78 -13.62
C LYS A 303 -9.75 2.92 -14.65
N ASP A 304 -9.76 1.60 -14.45
CA ASP A 304 -10.41 0.62 -15.34
C ASP A 304 -11.94 0.61 -15.27
N GLY A 305 -12.53 1.51 -14.47
CA GLY A 305 -13.98 1.60 -14.26
C GLY A 305 -14.47 0.79 -13.07
N THR A 306 -13.59 0.11 -12.34
CA THR A 306 -13.91 -0.55 -11.07
C THR A 306 -14.39 0.47 -10.04
N SER A 307 -15.37 0.05 -9.22
CA SER A 307 -15.88 0.84 -8.10
C SER A 307 -15.67 0.09 -6.81
N TYR A 308 -15.27 0.79 -5.76
CA TYR A 308 -14.98 0.22 -4.45
C TYR A 308 -15.92 0.76 -3.38
N ASP A 309 -16.41 -0.10 -2.51
CA ASP A 309 -16.99 0.34 -1.24
C ASP A 309 -15.89 0.66 -0.21
N LYS A 310 -16.30 1.27 0.91
CA LYS A 310 -15.36 1.69 1.97
C LYS A 310 -14.59 0.53 2.63
N ASN A 311 -15.16 -0.67 2.65
CA ASN A 311 -14.53 -1.85 3.23
C ASN A 311 -13.49 -2.42 2.25
N GLU A 312 -13.80 -2.44 0.95
CA GLU A 312 -12.84 -2.85 -0.09
C GLU A 312 -11.63 -1.89 -0.13
N ILE A 313 -11.86 -0.58 0.02
CA ILE A 313 -10.77 0.39 0.20
C ILE A 313 -10.01 0.10 1.50
N ALA A 314 -10.69 -0.21 2.60
CA ALA A 314 -10.04 -0.49 3.88
C ALA A 314 -9.11 -1.71 3.77
N GLU A 315 -9.60 -2.77 3.14
CA GLU A 315 -8.88 -4.02 2.93
C GLU A 315 -7.65 -3.82 2.05
N THR A 316 -7.77 -3.05 0.95
CA THR A 316 -6.70 -2.83 -0.04
C THR A 316 -5.47 -2.13 0.55
N TYR A 317 -5.70 -1.19 1.47
CA TYR A 317 -4.64 -0.36 2.06
C TYR A 317 -4.26 -0.77 3.49
N GLY A 318 -4.93 -1.77 4.07
CA GLY A 318 -4.81 -2.07 5.50
C GLY A 318 -5.26 -0.89 6.37
N PHE A 319 -6.27 -0.13 5.93
CA PHE A 319 -6.83 1.00 6.66
C PHE A 319 -7.90 0.56 7.65
N ASN A 320 -8.19 1.43 8.61
CA ASN A 320 -9.50 1.36 9.27
C ASN A 320 -10.56 1.94 8.32
N VAL A 321 -11.81 1.48 8.43
CA VAL A 321 -12.91 1.89 7.54
C VAL A 321 -13.13 3.41 7.53
N ARG A 322 -12.82 4.11 8.63
CA ARG A 322 -12.94 5.56 8.72
C ARG A 322 -11.91 6.29 7.86
N GLN A 323 -10.70 5.75 7.76
CA GLN A 323 -9.63 6.29 6.91
C GLN A 323 -9.99 6.11 5.42
N SER A 324 -10.67 5.03 5.04
CA SER A 324 -11.24 4.87 3.70
C SER A 324 -12.21 6.00 3.34
N ASP A 325 -13.10 6.38 4.27
CA ASP A 325 -14.01 7.51 4.07
C ASP A 325 -13.25 8.85 3.94
N TYR A 326 -12.12 9.03 4.63
CA TYR A 326 -11.31 10.24 4.48
C TYR A 326 -10.70 10.36 3.08
N TYR A 327 -10.10 9.29 2.56
CA TYR A 327 -9.53 9.29 1.21
C TYR A 327 -10.59 9.42 0.12
N ALA A 328 -11.69 8.66 0.23
CA ALA A 328 -12.78 8.75 -0.74
C ALA A 328 -13.41 10.15 -0.77
N ASN A 329 -13.62 10.79 0.39
CA ASN A 329 -14.14 12.16 0.44
C ASN A 329 -13.12 13.20 -0.03
N ALA A 330 -11.82 13.00 0.18
CA ALA A 330 -10.79 13.88 -0.37
C ALA A 330 -10.81 13.86 -1.92
N GLY A 331 -10.96 12.69 -2.54
CA GLY A 331 -11.14 12.60 -3.99
C GLY A 331 -12.45 13.23 -4.48
N ARG A 332 -13.53 13.15 -3.70
CA ARG A 332 -14.79 13.86 -4.00
C ARG A 332 -14.65 15.37 -3.87
N TYR A 333 -13.88 15.84 -2.88
CA TYR A 333 -13.61 17.25 -2.67
C TYR A 333 -12.88 17.87 -3.87
N LEU A 334 -11.90 17.16 -4.44
CA LEU A 334 -11.22 17.55 -5.69
C LEU A 334 -12.03 17.27 -6.98
N GLY A 335 -13.25 16.73 -6.86
CA GLY A 335 -14.07 16.34 -8.02
C GLY A 335 -13.54 15.14 -8.82
N LEU A 336 -12.50 14.44 -8.36
CA LEU A 336 -11.90 13.27 -9.02
C LEU A 336 -12.73 12.00 -8.83
N ILE A 337 -13.38 11.85 -7.67
CA ILE A 337 -14.18 10.68 -7.30
C ILE A 337 -15.65 11.07 -7.18
N GLN A 338 -16.54 10.17 -7.60
CA GLN A 338 -17.98 10.27 -7.40
C GLN A 338 -18.49 9.09 -6.56
N LYS A 339 -19.55 9.33 -5.78
CA LYS A 339 -20.22 8.32 -4.96
C LYS A 339 -21.48 7.82 -5.69
N GLY A 340 -21.54 6.52 -5.96
CA GLY A 340 -22.68 5.86 -6.58
C GLY A 340 -23.82 5.56 -5.61
N LYS A 341 -24.93 5.05 -6.16
CA LYS A 341 -26.16 4.74 -5.39
C LYS A 341 -25.97 3.70 -4.29
N ASN A 342 -25.02 2.77 -4.46
CA ASN A 342 -24.75 1.69 -3.50
C ASN A 342 -23.65 2.05 -2.49
N SER A 343 -23.37 3.34 -2.29
CA SER A 343 -22.24 3.81 -1.47
C SER A 343 -20.85 3.35 -1.96
N THR A 344 -20.74 2.97 -3.23
CA THR A 344 -19.47 2.69 -3.90
C THR A 344 -18.87 3.98 -4.45
N TYR A 345 -17.55 4.03 -4.54
CA TYR A 345 -16.77 5.14 -5.06
C TYR A 345 -16.13 4.72 -6.39
N SER A 346 -16.13 5.63 -7.35
CA SER A 346 -15.54 5.43 -8.68
C SER A 346 -15.01 6.76 -9.20
N LEU A 347 -14.14 6.74 -10.22
CA LEU A 347 -13.73 7.98 -10.87
C LEU A 347 -14.94 8.73 -11.46
N SER A 348 -14.96 10.04 -11.23
CA SER A 348 -15.87 10.96 -11.91
C SER A 348 -15.48 11.10 -13.39
N ARG A 349 -16.27 11.83 -14.18
CA ARG A 349 -15.89 12.19 -15.55
C ARG A 349 -14.53 12.92 -15.60
N LEU A 350 -14.32 13.87 -14.69
CA LEU A 350 -13.07 14.63 -14.58
C LEU A 350 -11.92 13.72 -14.14
N GLY A 351 -12.14 12.86 -13.15
CA GLY A 351 -11.15 11.89 -12.70
C GLY A 351 -10.70 10.97 -13.83
N LYS A 352 -11.65 10.45 -14.62
CA LYS A 352 -11.31 9.65 -15.80
C LYS A 352 -10.46 10.45 -16.80
N GLN A 353 -10.82 11.68 -17.10
CA GLN A 353 -10.03 12.51 -18.03
C GLN A 353 -8.60 12.72 -17.55
N ILE A 354 -8.41 13.08 -16.27
CA ILE A 354 -7.09 13.36 -15.69
C ILE A 354 -6.22 12.09 -15.62
N PHE A 355 -6.79 10.94 -15.25
CA PHE A 355 -6.01 9.71 -15.08
C PHE A 355 -5.65 8.99 -16.39
N HIS A 356 -6.13 9.47 -17.54
CA HIS A 356 -5.66 9.07 -18.88
C HIS A 356 -4.61 10.05 -19.45
N LEU A 357 -4.24 11.11 -18.72
CA LEU A 357 -3.15 11.99 -19.12
C LEU A 357 -1.79 11.34 -18.79
N PRO A 358 -0.73 11.69 -19.54
CA PRO A 358 0.65 11.37 -19.15
C PRO A 358 0.98 11.84 -17.73
N LEU A 359 1.94 11.19 -17.08
CA LEU A 359 2.26 11.40 -15.66
C LEU A 359 2.46 12.87 -15.29
N ARG A 360 3.22 13.62 -16.12
CA ARG A 360 3.45 15.06 -15.91
C ARG A 360 2.15 15.84 -15.91
N ASN A 361 1.38 15.73 -16.98
CA ASN A 361 0.14 16.49 -17.16
C ASN A 361 -0.90 16.11 -16.10
N ARG A 362 -0.99 14.83 -15.76
CA ARG A 362 -1.83 14.33 -14.67
C ARG A 362 -1.48 15.01 -13.34
N ASN A 363 -0.20 14.99 -12.96
CA ASN A 363 0.25 15.58 -11.70
C ASN A 363 0.04 17.10 -11.66
N MET A 364 0.27 17.81 -12.78
CA MET A 364 -0.04 19.24 -12.89
C MET A 364 -1.53 19.52 -12.74
N CYS A 365 -2.41 18.79 -13.44
CA CYS A 365 -3.86 18.96 -13.28
C CYS A 365 -4.33 18.70 -11.85
N ILE A 366 -3.74 17.72 -11.15
CA ILE A 366 -4.04 17.47 -9.74
C ILE A 366 -3.57 18.64 -8.86
N ALA A 367 -2.36 19.17 -9.09
CA ALA A 367 -1.86 20.35 -8.38
C ALA A 367 -2.76 21.57 -8.62
N GLU A 368 -3.17 21.82 -9.87
CA GLU A 368 -4.11 22.88 -10.21
C GLU A 368 -5.47 22.71 -9.52
N LEU A 369 -6.03 21.49 -9.48
CA LEU A 369 -7.25 21.22 -8.74
C LEU A 369 -7.10 21.56 -7.26
N ILE A 370 -6.01 21.13 -6.62
CA ILE A 370 -5.75 21.45 -5.20
C ILE A 370 -5.64 22.96 -4.98
N ILE A 371 -4.85 23.67 -5.78
CA ILE A 371 -4.59 25.12 -5.65
C ILE A 371 -5.80 25.96 -6.10
N SER A 372 -6.80 25.38 -6.76
CA SER A 372 -8.06 26.07 -7.04
C SER A 372 -8.88 26.33 -5.78
N HIS A 373 -8.66 25.55 -4.71
CA HIS A 373 -9.32 25.70 -3.42
C HIS A 373 -8.58 26.70 -2.52
N LYS A 374 -9.35 27.58 -1.88
CA LYS A 374 -8.81 28.76 -1.17
C LYS A 374 -7.82 28.40 -0.05
N PRO A 375 -8.08 27.41 0.84
CA PRO A 375 -7.13 27.08 1.91
C PRO A 375 -5.75 26.65 1.41
N PHE A 376 -5.70 25.86 0.32
CA PHE A 376 -4.44 25.39 -0.26
C PHE A 376 -3.73 26.53 -1.00
N ARG A 377 -4.49 27.30 -1.79
CA ARG A 377 -3.96 28.46 -2.52
C ARG A 377 -3.31 29.49 -1.61
N ASP A 378 -4.02 29.90 -0.56
CA ASP A 378 -3.53 30.93 0.36
C ASP A 378 -2.30 30.41 1.14
N THR A 379 -2.24 29.10 1.41
CA THR A 379 -1.06 28.46 2.01
C THR A 379 0.15 28.47 1.05
N LEU A 380 -0.05 28.18 -0.24
CA LEU A 380 1.01 28.25 -1.24
C LEU A 380 1.50 29.71 -1.45
N LEU A 381 0.59 30.68 -1.47
CA LEU A 381 0.95 32.10 -1.55
C LEU A 381 1.78 32.55 -0.35
N GLU A 382 1.47 32.03 0.84
CA GLU A 382 2.26 32.28 2.03
C GLU A 382 3.67 31.67 1.93
N TYR A 383 3.77 30.44 1.43
CA TYR A 383 5.07 29.82 1.12
C TYR A 383 5.88 30.68 0.14
N ILE A 384 5.27 31.13 -0.96
CA ILE A 384 5.91 31.99 -1.97
C ILE A 384 6.44 33.28 -1.34
N LYS A 385 5.66 33.88 -0.45
CA LYS A 385 6.00 35.16 0.20
C LYS A 385 7.17 35.03 1.19
N GLU A 386 7.18 33.96 1.99
CA GLU A 386 8.14 33.78 3.09
C GLU A 386 9.35 32.91 2.70
N GLY A 387 9.29 32.25 1.54
CA GLY A 387 10.34 31.35 1.03
C GLY A 387 10.49 30.04 1.82
N ASN A 388 9.57 29.75 2.74
CA ASN A 388 9.61 28.58 3.62
C ASN A 388 8.19 28.10 3.94
N ASN A 389 8.06 26.84 4.39
CA ASN A 389 6.78 26.29 4.82
C ASN A 389 6.16 27.12 5.95
N PRO A 390 4.90 27.56 5.81
CA PRO A 390 4.23 28.32 6.87
C PRO A 390 4.04 27.44 8.11
N PRO A 391 4.13 28.02 9.32
CA PRO A 391 3.88 27.28 10.55
C PRO A 391 2.42 26.81 10.59
N LYS A 392 2.18 25.66 11.23
CA LYS A 392 0.88 24.98 11.23
C LYS A 392 -0.25 25.85 11.78
N GLU A 393 0.06 26.72 12.75
CA GLU A 393 -0.85 27.71 13.34
C GLU A 393 -1.32 28.75 12.31
N LYS A 394 -0.44 29.15 11.40
CA LYS A 394 -0.76 30.09 10.32
C LYS A 394 -1.67 29.43 9.29
N VAL A 395 -1.39 28.19 8.90
CA VAL A 395 -2.27 27.39 8.04
C VAL A 395 -3.64 27.20 8.69
N MET A 396 -3.68 26.97 10.01
CA MET A 396 -4.94 26.90 10.75
C MET A 396 -5.74 28.21 10.69
N THR A 397 -5.06 29.35 10.79
CA THR A 397 -5.69 30.68 10.68
C THR A 397 -6.28 30.91 9.29
N ILE A 398 -5.54 30.55 8.22
CA ILE A 398 -6.03 30.58 6.83
C ILE A 398 -7.29 29.72 6.71
N LEU A 399 -7.25 28.51 7.27
CA LEU A 399 -8.35 27.55 7.20
C LEU A 399 -9.63 28.05 7.89
N MET A 400 -9.48 28.74 9.03
CA MET A 400 -10.59 29.33 9.79
C MET A 400 -11.29 30.49 9.05
N GLN A 401 -10.58 31.15 8.13
CA GLN A 401 -11.14 32.24 7.32
C GLN A 401 -11.93 31.73 6.10
N CYS A 402 -11.92 30.42 5.85
CA CYS A 402 -12.60 29.80 4.71
C CYS A 402 -13.98 29.25 5.12
N GLN A 403 -15.00 29.44 4.26
CA GLN A 403 -16.34 28.88 4.48
C GLN A 403 -16.36 27.40 4.08
N LEU A 404 -16.16 26.51 5.05
CA LEU A 404 -16.03 25.07 4.81
C LEU A 404 -17.25 24.27 5.28
N TYR A 405 -17.69 23.32 4.44
CA TYR A 405 -18.80 22.44 4.73
C TYR A 405 -18.51 21.50 5.92
N ASN A 406 -19.40 21.52 6.93
CA ASN A 406 -19.38 20.64 8.10
C ASN A 406 -17.98 20.44 8.72
N ASN A 407 -17.27 21.54 8.97
CA ASN A 407 -15.93 21.52 9.58
C ASN A 407 -15.96 21.93 11.06
N PRO A 408 -15.93 20.97 12.01
CA PRO A 408 -15.86 21.33 13.42
C PRO A 408 -14.49 21.91 13.78
N GLU A 409 -14.43 22.89 14.69
CA GLU A 409 -13.18 23.58 15.03
C GLU A 409 -12.07 22.63 15.49
N LYS A 410 -12.45 21.57 16.22
CA LYS A 410 -11.54 20.53 16.70
C LYS A 410 -10.82 19.75 15.59
N SER A 411 -11.27 19.83 14.33
CA SER A 411 -10.55 19.23 13.20
C SER A 411 -9.56 20.14 12.50
N TYR A 412 -9.53 21.44 12.78
CA TYR A 412 -8.64 22.37 12.06
C TYR A 412 -7.17 21.96 12.17
N PHE A 413 -6.68 21.62 13.36
CA PHE A 413 -5.29 21.21 13.54
C PHE A 413 -4.90 20.00 12.66
N ARG A 414 -5.77 18.98 12.60
CA ARG A 414 -5.51 17.79 11.76
C ARG A 414 -5.56 18.15 10.28
N ARG A 415 -6.55 18.94 9.87
CA ARG A 415 -6.73 19.40 8.48
C ARG A 415 -5.60 20.32 8.00
N SER A 416 -4.98 21.11 8.89
CA SER A 416 -3.77 21.87 8.57
C SER A 416 -2.59 20.96 8.20
N SER A 417 -2.47 19.78 8.81
CA SER A 417 -1.46 18.78 8.39
C SER A 417 -1.73 18.30 6.97
N THR A 418 -3.00 18.02 6.63
CA THR A 418 -3.37 17.63 5.27
C THR A 418 -2.99 18.71 4.25
N ILE A 419 -3.26 19.98 4.55
CA ILE A 419 -2.88 21.10 3.67
C ILE A 419 -1.36 21.15 3.49
N LEU A 420 -0.60 21.13 4.59
CA LEU A 420 0.87 21.17 4.53
C LEU A 420 1.43 19.99 3.72
N ASN A 421 0.93 18.78 3.93
CA ASN A 421 1.40 17.59 3.21
C ASN A 421 1.06 17.65 1.72
N TRP A 422 -0.12 18.15 1.34
CA TRP A 422 -0.48 18.30 -0.07
C TRP A 422 0.33 19.42 -0.74
N ILE A 423 0.60 20.53 -0.05
CA ILE A 423 1.49 21.58 -0.56
C ILE A 423 2.92 21.05 -0.71
N ASN A 424 3.44 20.30 0.26
CA ASN A 424 4.75 19.66 0.16
C ASN A 424 4.82 18.71 -1.04
N TRP A 425 3.78 17.91 -1.29
CA TRP A 425 3.73 17.06 -2.47
C TRP A 425 3.77 17.88 -3.77
N ILE A 426 3.01 18.98 -3.86
CA ILE A 426 3.03 19.87 -5.03
C ILE A 426 4.45 20.42 -5.26
N LEU A 427 5.12 20.91 -4.20
CA LEU A 427 6.49 21.42 -4.30
C LEU A 427 7.49 20.32 -4.70
N ASN A 428 7.30 19.09 -4.21
CA ASN A 428 8.11 17.92 -4.55
C ASN A 428 7.80 17.33 -5.93
N LEU A 429 6.87 17.91 -6.70
CA LEU A 429 6.69 17.55 -8.11
C LEU A 429 7.89 17.97 -8.96
N GLN A 430 8.61 19.02 -8.53
CA GLN A 430 9.77 19.53 -9.25
C GLN A 430 10.84 18.44 -9.42
N THR A 431 11.52 18.45 -10.57
CA THR A 431 12.55 17.46 -10.93
C THR A 431 13.90 18.10 -11.26
N GLU A 432 14.10 19.36 -10.86
CA GLU A 432 15.34 20.12 -11.05
C GLU A 432 16.39 19.89 -9.96
#